data_AF-A0A1I2B9L2-F1
#
_entry.id   AF-A0A1I2B9L2-F1
#
_cell.length_a   1.000
_cell.length_b   1.000
_cell.length_c   1.000
_cell.angle_alpha   90.00
_cell.angle_beta   90.00
_cell.angle_gamma   90.00
#
_symmetry.space_group_name_H-M   'P 1'
#
loop_
_entity.id
_entity.type
_entity.pdbx_description
1 polymer ?
#
loop_
_entity_poly.entity_id
_entity_poly.type
_entity_poly.pdbx_seq_one_letter_code
_entity_poly.pdbx_strand_id
1 'polypeptide(L)'
;MPYVNIKITREGNVTPEQKRQLIEGATKLLADVLHKNTKTLVVTIDEVDMDNWGIGGVPVTELRKIAKEKAAAEAKAAEAAAKEEAKAKKKAEKEMAKAAKAEEKAKKEAEKAAAKAAEAAAKEEAKAKKAEEKAAKKEKKSKKK
;
A
#
# COMPACT_ATOMS: atom_id res chain seq x y z
N MET A 1 -49.01 -19.83 -29.57
CA MET A 1 -48.63 -20.55 -28.35
C MET A 1 -47.13 -20.42 -28.19
N PRO A 2 -46.64 -19.42 -27.44
CA PRO A 2 -45.19 -19.20 -27.32
C PRO A 2 -44.48 -20.25 -26.46
N TYR A 3 -43.23 -20.52 -26.80
CA TYR A 3 -42.36 -21.46 -26.11
C TYR A 3 -41.03 -20.78 -25.77
N VAL A 4 -40.52 -21.04 -24.57
CA VAL A 4 -39.23 -20.55 -24.08
C VAL A 4 -38.39 -21.72 -23.59
N ASN A 5 -37.15 -21.81 -24.07
CA ASN A 5 -36.14 -22.71 -23.56
C ASN A 5 -35.01 -21.89 -22.93
N ILE A 6 -34.82 -22.09 -21.64
CA ILE A 6 -33.79 -21.43 -20.85
C ILE A 6 -32.69 -22.46 -20.61
N LYS A 7 -31.49 -22.20 -21.13
CA LYS A 7 -30.32 -23.04 -20.84
C LYS A 7 -29.39 -22.29 -19.91
N ILE A 8 -29.07 -22.92 -18.79
CA ILE A 8 -28.16 -22.37 -17.77
C ILE A 8 -27.12 -23.42 -17.42
N THR A 9 -25.94 -22.96 -17.01
CA THR A 9 -24.94 -23.86 -16.44
C THR A 9 -25.35 -24.24 -15.01
N ARG A 10 -24.88 -25.40 -14.53
CA ARG A 10 -25.05 -25.83 -13.12
C ARG A 10 -24.19 -25.04 -12.13
N GLU A 11 -23.65 -23.90 -12.55
CA GLU A 11 -22.79 -23.05 -11.74
C GLU A 11 -23.61 -22.38 -10.63
N GLY A 12 -23.11 -22.42 -9.39
CA GLY A 12 -23.71 -21.71 -8.25
C GLY A 12 -24.93 -22.37 -7.60
N ASN A 13 -25.18 -23.67 -7.83
CA ASN A 13 -26.26 -24.45 -7.20
C ASN A 13 -27.66 -23.83 -7.39
N VAL A 14 -28.13 -23.79 -8.63
CA VAL A 14 -29.46 -23.27 -8.99
C VAL A 14 -30.56 -23.99 -8.21
N THR A 15 -31.34 -23.23 -7.42
CA THR A 15 -32.37 -23.78 -6.54
C THR A 15 -33.73 -23.94 -7.23
N PRO A 16 -34.62 -24.82 -6.73
CA PRO A 16 -35.99 -24.92 -7.24
C PRO A 16 -36.75 -23.58 -7.18
N GLU A 17 -36.58 -22.81 -6.11
CA GLU A 17 -37.10 -21.44 -5.95
C GLU A 17 -36.68 -20.52 -7.10
N GLN A 18 -35.40 -20.52 -7.47
CA GLN A 18 -34.87 -19.69 -8.56
C GLN A 18 -35.44 -20.11 -9.91
N LYS A 19 -35.56 -21.42 -10.16
CA LYS A 19 -36.20 -21.94 -11.38
C LYS A 19 -37.66 -21.51 -11.49
N ARG A 20 -38.40 -21.57 -10.38
CA ARG A 20 -39.79 -21.08 -10.33
C ARG A 20 -39.86 -19.60 -10.70
N GLN A 21 -38.97 -18.77 -10.14
CA GLN A 21 -38.89 -17.34 -10.47
C GLN A 21 -38.55 -17.09 -11.95
N LEU A 22 -37.66 -17.88 -12.55
CA LEU A 22 -37.34 -17.79 -13.98
C LEU A 22 -38.53 -18.13 -14.87
N ILE A 23 -39.27 -19.20 -14.54
CA ILE A 23 -40.48 -19.61 -15.27
C ILE A 23 -41.57 -18.53 -15.18
N GLU A 24 -41.83 -18.04 -13.97
CA GLU A 24 -42.82 -16.99 -13.74
C GLU A 24 -42.45 -15.70 -14.47
N GLY A 25 -41.20 -15.25 -14.36
CA GLY A 25 -40.70 -14.05 -15.01
C GLY A 25 -40.80 -14.10 -16.54
N ALA A 26 -40.38 -15.22 -17.15
CA ALA A 26 -40.49 -15.40 -18.60
C ALA A 26 -41.97 -15.43 -19.07
N THR A 27 -42.84 -16.10 -18.31
CA THR A 27 -44.28 -16.16 -18.60
C THR A 27 -44.92 -14.78 -18.53
N LYS A 28 -44.59 -14.01 -17.47
CA LYS A 28 -45.08 -12.65 -17.28
C LYS A 28 -44.60 -11.71 -18.38
N LEU A 29 -43.32 -11.75 -18.73
CA LEU A 29 -42.75 -10.93 -19.80
C LEU A 29 -43.51 -11.12 -21.13
N LEU A 30 -43.79 -12.37 -21.49
CA LEU A 30 -44.52 -12.67 -22.72
C LEU A 30 -45.99 -12.25 -22.65
N ALA A 31 -46.62 -12.33 -21.48
CA ALA A 31 -47.98 -11.81 -21.28
C ALA A 31 -48.00 -10.28 -21.42
N ASP A 32 -47.04 -9.58 -20.82
CA ASP A 32 -46.99 -8.13 -20.78
C ASP A 32 -46.67 -7.53 -22.17
N VAL A 33 -45.72 -8.12 -22.91
CA VAL A 33 -45.24 -7.58 -24.19
C VAL A 33 -46.09 -8.05 -25.38
N LEU A 34 -46.51 -9.32 -25.39
CA LEU A 34 -47.21 -9.91 -26.53
C LEU A 34 -48.71 -10.08 -26.30
N HIS A 35 -49.21 -9.71 -25.11
CA HIS A 35 -50.61 -9.82 -24.71
C HIS A 35 -51.19 -11.22 -24.96
N LYS A 36 -50.41 -12.26 -24.64
CA LYS A 36 -50.80 -13.67 -24.82
C LYS A 36 -51.33 -14.29 -23.53
N ASN A 37 -52.15 -15.33 -23.70
CA ASN A 37 -52.70 -16.11 -22.59
C ASN A 37 -51.61 -16.95 -21.91
N THR A 38 -51.38 -16.68 -20.62
CA THR A 38 -50.37 -17.35 -19.79
C THR A 38 -50.58 -18.85 -19.67
N LYS A 39 -51.83 -19.33 -19.75
CA LYS A 39 -52.16 -20.77 -19.63
C LYS A 39 -51.64 -21.61 -20.79
N THR A 40 -51.26 -20.98 -21.90
CA THR A 40 -50.77 -21.66 -23.10
C THR A 40 -49.25 -21.49 -23.30
N LEU A 41 -48.58 -20.81 -22.37
CA LEU A 41 -47.14 -20.61 -22.42
C LEU A 41 -46.41 -21.83 -21.86
N VAL A 42 -45.36 -22.25 -22.54
CA VAL A 42 -44.52 -23.36 -22.10
C VAL A 42 -43.10 -22.83 -21.91
N VAL A 43 -42.56 -23.03 -20.70
CA VAL A 43 -41.19 -22.68 -20.35
C VAL A 43 -40.47 -23.93 -19.90
N THR A 44 -39.27 -24.15 -20.43
CA THR A 44 -38.39 -25.28 -20.07
C THR A 44 -37.05 -24.73 -19.61
N ILE A 45 -36.45 -25.37 -18.61
CA ILE A 45 -35.14 -25.02 -18.09
C ILE A 45 -34.22 -26.24 -18.20
N ASP A 46 -33.14 -26.10 -18.96
CA ASP A 46 -32.11 -27.12 -19.10
C ASP A 46 -30.85 -26.70 -18.34
N GLU A 47 -30.40 -27.57 -17.45
CA GLU A 47 -29.15 -27.43 -16.73
C GLU A 47 -28.03 -28.20 -17.43
N VAL A 48 -27.10 -27.44 -18.00
CA VAL A 48 -25.98 -27.97 -18.76
C VAL A 48 -24.71 -27.95 -17.89
N ASP A 49 -23.91 -29.01 -18.00
CA ASP A 49 -22.60 -29.04 -17.36
C ASP A 49 -21.66 -27.99 -17.98
N MET A 50 -20.74 -27.43 -17.18
CA MET A 50 -19.77 -26.44 -17.65
C MET A 50 -18.79 -27.01 -18.69
N ASP A 51 -18.50 -28.32 -18.63
CA ASP A 51 -17.67 -28.99 -19.62
C ASP A 51 -18.37 -29.10 -20.99
N ASN A 52 -19.71 -29.09 -20.96
CA ASN A 52 -20.55 -29.09 -22.16
C ASN A 52 -20.93 -27.67 -22.62
N TRP A 53 -20.43 -26.63 -21.94
CA TRP A 53 -20.67 -25.23 -22.29
C TRP A 53 -19.37 -24.56 -22.74
N GLY A 54 -19.25 -24.32 -24.04
CA GLY A 54 -18.06 -23.71 -24.63
C GLY A 54 -18.22 -22.23 -24.97
N ILE A 55 -17.17 -21.44 -24.75
CA ILE A 55 -17.06 -20.06 -25.24
C ILE A 55 -15.77 -19.96 -26.05
N GLY A 56 -15.88 -19.53 -27.32
CA GLY A 56 -14.71 -19.42 -28.20
C GLY A 56 -13.99 -20.75 -28.47
N GLY A 57 -14.70 -21.88 -28.36
CA GLY A 57 -14.12 -23.22 -28.54
C GLY A 57 -13.50 -23.83 -27.28
N VAL A 58 -13.57 -23.16 -26.13
CA VAL A 58 -12.99 -23.64 -24.87
C VAL A 58 -14.10 -23.89 -23.84
N PRO A 59 -14.11 -25.03 -23.12
CA PRO A 59 -15.06 -25.28 -22.05
C PRO A 59 -14.98 -24.23 -20.93
N VAL A 60 -16.14 -23.84 -20.39
CA VAL A 60 -16.21 -22.82 -19.32
C VAL A 60 -15.41 -23.25 -18.09
N THR A 61 -15.35 -24.54 -17.78
CA THR A 61 -14.53 -25.08 -16.68
C THR A 61 -13.06 -24.68 -16.81
N GLU A 62 -12.50 -24.73 -18.02
CA GLU A 62 -11.11 -24.33 -18.28
C GLU A 62 -10.94 -22.82 -18.18
N LEU A 63 -11.87 -22.05 -18.76
CA LEU A 63 -11.85 -20.59 -18.68
C LEU A 63 -11.89 -20.10 -17.23
N ARG A 64 -12.67 -20.76 -16.36
CA ARG A 64 -12.72 -20.45 -14.93
C ARG A 64 -11.41 -20.77 -14.21
N LYS A 65 -10.75 -21.88 -14.56
CA LYS A 65 -9.43 -22.21 -14.01
C LYS A 65 -8.39 -21.17 -14.40
N ILE A 66 -8.32 -20.83 -15.69
CA ILE A 66 -7.39 -19.81 -16.21
C ILE A 66 -7.64 -18.46 -15.51
N ALA A 67 -8.90 -18.04 -15.37
CA ALA A 67 -9.24 -16.80 -14.68
C ALA A 67 -8.82 -16.83 -13.20
N LYS A 68 -9.01 -17.95 -12.50
CA LYS A 68 -8.61 -18.11 -11.09
C LYS A 68 -7.09 -18.10 -10.93
N GLU A 69 -6.37 -18.79 -11.81
CA GLU A 69 -4.91 -18.82 -11.83
C GLU A 69 -4.32 -17.44 -12.15
N LYS A 70 -4.90 -16.75 -13.13
CA LYS A 70 -4.53 -15.37 -13.47
C LYS A 70 -4.79 -14.43 -12.29
N ALA A 71 -5.96 -14.49 -11.66
CA ALA A 71 -6.28 -13.68 -10.49
C ALA A 71 -5.33 -13.97 -9.30
N ALA A 72 -4.97 -15.25 -9.08
CA ALA A 72 -4.02 -15.62 -8.04
C ALA A 72 -2.59 -15.14 -8.36
N ALA A 73 -2.18 -15.18 -9.63
CA ALA A 73 -0.89 -14.67 -10.07
C ALA A 73 -0.81 -13.14 -9.95
N GLU A 74 -1.86 -12.42 -10.35
CA GLU A 74 -1.97 -10.97 -10.20
C GLU A 74 -1.96 -10.56 -8.72
N ALA A 75 -2.68 -11.28 -7.85
CA ALA A 75 -2.65 -11.04 -6.41
C ALA A 75 -1.24 -11.24 -5.81
N LYS A 76 -0.54 -12.31 -6.21
CA LYS A 76 0.85 -12.56 -5.77
C LYS A 76 1.82 -11.50 -6.28
N ALA A 77 1.65 -11.05 -7.52
CA ALA A 77 2.47 -9.99 -8.10
C ALA A 77 2.24 -8.64 -7.38
N ALA A 78 0.99 -8.30 -7.09
CA ALA A 78 0.64 -7.11 -6.33
C ALA A 78 1.21 -7.15 -4.90
N GLU A 79 1.13 -8.30 -4.24
CA GLU A 79 1.72 -8.49 -2.91
C GLU A 79 3.26 -8.38 -2.92
N ALA A 80 3.92 -8.95 -3.94
CA ALA A 80 5.37 -8.85 -4.09
C ALA A 80 5.82 -7.40 -4.33
N ALA A 81 5.12 -6.67 -5.21
CA ALA A 81 5.38 -5.25 -5.46
C ALA A 81 5.20 -4.40 -4.20
N ALA A 82 4.11 -4.61 -3.45
CA ALA A 82 3.86 -3.89 -2.20
C ALA A 82 4.93 -4.17 -1.13
N LYS A 83 5.42 -5.41 -1.03
CA LYS A 83 6.51 -5.78 -0.11
C LYS A 83 7.84 -5.16 -0.50
N GLU A 84 8.15 -5.08 -1.79
CA GLU A 84 9.36 -4.43 -2.27
C GLU A 84 9.36 -2.92 -1.98
N GLU A 85 8.22 -2.27 -2.24
CA GLU A 85 8.04 -0.84 -1.99
C GLU A 85 8.10 -0.50 -0.49
N ALA A 86 7.53 -1.35 0.37
CA ALA A 86 7.62 -1.21 1.82
C ALA A 86 9.05 -1.40 2.33
N LYS A 87 9.81 -2.34 1.74
CA LYS A 87 11.23 -2.57 2.06
C LYS A 87 12.10 -1.38 1.64
N ALA A 88 11.81 -0.78 0.49
CA ALA A 88 12.48 0.42 0.02
C ALA A 88 12.21 1.63 0.93
N LYS A 89 10.95 1.85 1.32
CA LYS A 89 10.57 2.93 2.26
C LYS A 89 11.25 2.79 3.62
N LYS A 90 11.26 1.58 4.19
CA LYS A 90 11.99 1.29 5.45
C LYS A 90 13.50 1.50 5.33
N LYS A 91 14.11 1.17 4.19
CA LYS A 91 15.53 1.38 3.95
C LYS A 91 15.87 2.87 3.86
N ALA A 92 15.05 3.65 3.14
CA ALA A 92 15.19 5.09 3.01
C ALA A 92 15.04 5.80 4.36
N GLU A 93 14.03 5.44 5.15
CA GLU A 93 13.83 5.99 6.49
C GLU A 93 15.02 5.72 7.42
N LYS A 94 15.57 4.50 7.36
CA LYS A 94 16.75 4.12 8.13
C LYS A 94 18.02 4.87 7.69
N GLU A 95 18.19 5.14 6.40
CA GLU A 95 19.32 5.95 5.89
C GLU A 95 19.18 7.43 6.26
N MET A 96 17.98 8.00 6.15
CA MET A 96 17.71 9.38 6.57
C MET A 96 17.93 9.57 8.08
N ALA A 97 17.47 8.62 8.91
CA ALA A 97 17.70 8.65 10.35
C ALA A 97 19.19 8.53 10.71
N LYS A 98 19.97 7.78 9.92
CA LYS A 98 21.43 7.65 10.10
C LYS A 98 22.15 8.94 9.70
N ALA A 99 21.73 9.60 8.62
CA ALA A 99 22.28 10.88 8.18
C ALA A 99 22.00 11.99 9.21
N ALA A 100 20.77 12.09 9.72
CA ALA A 100 20.40 13.09 10.72
C ALA A 100 21.21 12.95 12.02
N LYS A 101 21.42 11.72 12.51
CA LYS A 101 22.27 11.46 13.68
C LYS A 101 23.74 11.80 13.45
N ALA A 102 24.26 11.63 12.23
CA ALA A 102 25.63 12.00 11.91
C ALA A 102 25.80 13.53 11.90
N GLU A 103 24.82 14.24 11.38
CA GLU A 103 24.81 15.71 11.32
C GLU A 103 24.68 16.34 12.72
N GLU A 104 23.83 15.77 13.59
CA GLU A 104 23.71 16.20 14.99
C GLU A 104 25.00 15.96 15.78
N LYS A 105 25.65 14.81 15.56
CA LYS A 105 26.94 14.49 16.18
C LYS A 105 28.03 15.48 15.75
N ALA A 106 28.08 15.83 14.46
CA ALA A 106 29.04 16.81 13.93
C ALA A 106 28.82 18.20 14.53
N LYS A 107 27.56 18.64 14.69
CA LYS A 107 27.24 19.92 15.33
C LYS A 107 27.66 19.94 16.81
N LYS A 108 27.41 18.87 17.56
CA LYS A 108 27.85 18.76 18.97
C LYS A 108 29.37 18.71 19.12
N GLU A 109 30.08 18.06 18.20
CA GLU A 109 31.55 18.04 18.20
C GLU A 109 32.13 19.42 17.85
N ALA A 110 31.53 20.16 16.91
CA ALA A 110 31.92 21.52 16.56
C ALA A 110 31.67 22.51 17.72
N GLU A 111 30.53 22.41 18.40
CA GLU A 111 30.20 23.24 19.56
C GLU A 111 31.17 22.97 20.73
N LYS A 112 31.49 21.70 20.99
CA LYS A 112 32.49 21.31 22.00
C LYS A 112 33.90 21.81 21.65
N ALA A 113 34.26 21.81 20.37
CA ALA A 113 35.54 22.38 19.91
C ALA A 113 35.58 23.90 20.08
N ALA A 114 34.48 24.60 19.76
CA ALA A 114 34.37 26.05 19.95
C ALA A 114 34.44 26.45 21.42
N ALA A 115 33.73 25.73 22.31
CA ALA A 115 33.79 25.95 23.75
C ALA A 115 35.21 25.77 24.31
N LYS A 116 35.92 24.74 23.83
CA LYS A 116 37.31 24.46 24.24
C LYS A 116 38.29 25.54 23.74
N ALA A 117 38.05 26.10 22.55
CA ALA A 117 38.83 27.20 22.01
C ALA A 117 38.59 28.51 22.79
N ALA A 118 37.34 28.80 23.17
CA ALA A 118 37.00 29.96 23.99
C ALA A 118 37.63 29.87 25.39
N GLU A 119 37.64 28.68 26.01
CA GLU A 119 38.29 28.47 27.30
C GLU A 119 39.82 28.65 27.23
N ALA A 120 40.44 28.24 26.12
CA ALA A 120 41.88 28.45 25.89
C ALA A 120 42.22 29.95 25.72
N ALA A 121 41.41 30.69 24.96
CA ALA A 121 41.58 32.13 24.76
C ALA A 121 41.42 32.91 26.07
N ALA A 122 40.42 32.57 26.89
CA ALA A 122 40.20 33.20 28.19
C ALA A 122 41.37 32.93 29.18
N LYS A 123 41.98 31.74 29.13
CA LYS A 123 43.17 31.42 29.93
C LYS A 123 44.41 32.19 29.46
N GLU A 124 44.51 32.50 28.18
CA GLU A 124 45.59 33.30 27.62
C GLU A 124 45.44 34.79 27.99
N GLU A 125 44.24 35.36 27.89
CA GLU A 125 43.94 36.72 28.38
C GLU A 125 44.17 36.86 29.88
N ALA A 126 43.80 35.85 30.68
CA ALA A 126 44.04 35.87 32.12
C ALA A 126 45.54 35.81 32.47
N LYS A 127 46.35 35.12 31.65
CA LYS A 127 47.82 35.14 31.76
C LYS A 127 48.39 36.49 31.37
N ALA A 128 47.88 37.12 30.32
CA ALA A 128 48.30 38.46 29.88
C ALA A 128 48.01 39.51 30.97
N LYS A 129 46.79 39.52 31.54
CA LYS A 129 46.42 40.43 32.62
C LYS A 129 47.26 40.23 33.89
N LYS A 130 47.59 38.99 34.25
CA LYS A 130 48.52 38.70 35.38
C LYS A 130 49.97 39.13 35.10
N ALA A 131 50.41 39.14 33.84
CA ALA A 131 51.73 39.64 33.47
C ALA A 131 51.78 41.17 33.54
N GLU A 132 50.71 41.84 33.12
CA GLU A 132 50.53 43.29 33.20
C GLU A 132 50.47 43.79 34.65
N GLU A 133 49.73 43.10 35.52
CA GLU A 133 49.65 43.43 36.95
C GLU A 133 51.02 43.25 37.65
N LYS A 134 51.78 42.21 37.27
CA LYS A 134 53.16 42.02 37.76
C LYS A 134 54.12 43.10 37.27
N ALA A 135 53.96 43.60 36.04
CA ALA A 135 54.75 44.71 35.51
C ALA A 135 54.45 46.02 36.26
N ALA A 136 53.18 46.34 36.48
CA ALA A 136 52.75 47.52 37.22
C ALA A 136 53.21 47.52 38.70
N LYS A 137 53.26 46.33 39.33
CA LYS A 137 53.77 46.17 40.70
C LYS A 137 55.29 46.34 40.79
N LYS A 138 56.03 45.99 39.72
CA LYS A 138 57.48 46.15 39.63
C LYS A 138 57.86 47.63 39.46
N GLU A 139 57.05 48.38 38.71
CA GLU A 139 57.24 49.81 38.49
C GLU A 139 56.96 50.65 39.75
N LYS A 140 55.88 50.35 40.49
CA LYS A 140 55.60 50.97 41.80
C LYS A 140 56.66 50.69 42.87
N LYS A 141 57.40 49.57 42.76
CA LYS A 141 58.50 49.24 43.68
C LYS A 141 59.81 49.99 43.35
N SER A 142 59.95 50.53 42.14
CA SER A 142 61.10 51.36 41.74
C SER A 142 60.96 52.84 42.15
N LYS A 143 59.72 53.34 42.33
CA LYS A 143 59.41 54.72 42.76
C LYS A 143 59.43 54.94 44.29
N LYS A 144 59.79 53.93 45.09
CA LYS A 144 59.88 54.01 46.56
C LYS A 144 61.31 53.79 47.07
N LYS A 145 62.32 54.08 46.26
CA LYS A 145 63.73 54.04 46.64
C LYS A 145 64.37 55.40 46.40
#